data_AF-A0A4R6GPU8-F1
#
_entry.id   AF-A0A4R6GPU8-F1
#
_cell.length_a   1.000
_cell.length_b   1.000
_cell.length_c   1.000
_cell.angle_alpha   90.00
_cell.angle_beta   90.00
_cell.angle_gamma   90.00
#
_symmetry.space_group_name_H-M   'P 1'
#
loop_
_entity.id
_entity.type
_entity.pdbx_description
1 polymer ?
#
loop_
_entity_poly.entity_id
_entity_poly.type
_entity_poly.pdbx_seq_one_letter_code
_entity_poly.pdbx_strand_id
1 'polypeptide(L)' 'MKNISRRKFVKATALAGAAFSVVPSTVMGKSFGHTAPSDKLNIAGVGVGGMGRNNLRNMSAEN' A
#
# COMPACT_ATOMS: atom_id res chain seq x y z
N MET A 1 -25.99 30.92 22.22
CA MET A 1 -25.23 29.65 22.19
C MET A 1 -25.63 28.87 20.94
N LYS A 2 -24.67 28.43 20.13
CA LYS A 2 -24.95 27.74 18.85
C LYS A 2 -25.38 26.30 19.18
N ASN A 3 -26.65 25.96 18.98
CA ASN A 3 -27.17 24.62 19.24
C ASN A 3 -26.53 23.61 18.27
N ILE A 4 -25.62 22.77 18.79
CA ILE A 4 -25.03 21.68 18.00
C ILE A 4 -26.05 20.53 18.00
N SER A 5 -26.72 20.33 16.87
CA SER A 5 -27.59 19.19 16.64
C SER A 5 -26.76 17.89 16.59
N ARG A 6 -27.19 16.84 17.30
CA ARG A 6 -26.57 15.50 17.29
C ARG A 6 -26.34 14.98 15.87
N ARG A 7 -27.29 15.25 14.95
CA ARG A 7 -27.17 14.88 13.54
C ARG A 7 -26.00 15.59 12.85
N LYS A 8 -25.77 16.87 13.17
CA LYS A 8 -24.66 17.66 12.61
C LYS A 8 -23.31 17.19 13.17
N PHE A 9 -23.27 16.82 14.45
CA PHE A 9 -22.09 16.21 15.07
C PHE A 9 -21.73 14.87 14.44
N VAL A 10 -22.70 13.93 14.36
CA VAL A 10 -22.49 12.62 13.72
C VAL A 10 -22.09 12.75 12.25
N LYS A 11 -22.70 13.68 11.51
CA LYS A 11 -22.35 13.91 10.10
C LYS A 11 -20.93 14.46 9.95
N ALA A 12 -20.51 15.35 10.85
CA ALA A 12 -19.16 15.90 10.86
C ALA A 12 -18.12 14.85 11.26
N THR A 13 -18.38 14.03 12.28
CA THR A 13 -17.48 12.96 12.71
C THR A 13 -17.43 11.81 11.70
N ALA A 14 -18.54 11.48 11.02
CA ALA A 14 -18.54 10.48 9.96
C ALA A 14 -17.71 10.94 8.74
N LEU A 15 -17.83 12.20 8.33
CA LEU A 15 -16.99 12.77 7.27
C LEU A 15 -15.51 12.82 7.65
N ALA A 16 -15.19 13.22 8.88
CA ALA A 16 -13.82 13.22 9.37
C ALA A 16 -13.25 11.80 9.51
N GLY A 17 -14.06 10.83 9.96
CA GLY A 17 -13.67 9.43 10.09
C GLY A 17 -13.47 8.73 8.75
N ALA A 18 -14.26 9.08 7.74
CA ALA A 18 -14.13 8.53 6.40
C ALA A 18 -12.72 8.77 5.81
N ALA A 19 -12.13 9.94 6.07
CA ALA A 19 -10.77 10.25 5.63
C ALA A 19 -9.71 9.28 6.19
N PHE A 20 -9.87 8.78 7.42
CA PHE A 20 -8.97 7.78 8.00
C PHE A 20 -9.22 6.36 7.49
N SER A 21 -10.40 6.10 6.91
CA SER A 21 -10.75 4.81 6.30
C SER A 21 -10.35 4.69 4.82
N VAL A 22 -10.04 5.81 4.14
CA VAL A 22 -9.55 5.78 2.76
C VAL A 22 -8.04 5.52 2.76
N VAL A 23 -7.67 4.24 2.82
CA VAL A 23 -6.30 3.79 2.57
C VAL A 23 -6.10 3.57 1.06
N PRO A 24 -4.98 4.02 0.48
CA PRO A 24 -4.66 3.76 -0.93
C PRO A 24 -4.68 2.27 -1.25
N SER A 25 -5.17 1.89 -2.43
CA SER A 25 -5.27 0.48 -2.86
C SER A 25 -3.91 -0.25 -2.86
N THR A 26 -2.81 0.48 -3.11
CA THR A 26 -1.44 -0.03 -3.02
C THR A 26 -1.10 -0.59 -1.63
N VAL A 27 -1.75 -0.12 -0.56
CA VAL A 27 -1.53 -0.59 0.82
C VAL A 27 -2.38 -1.81 1.16
N MET A 28 -3.43 -2.12 0.39
CA MET A 28 -4.40 -3.19 0.72
C MET A 28 -3.90 -4.62 0.44
N GLY A 29 -2.61 -4.81 0.16
CA GLY A 29 -1.94 -6.11 0.14
C GLY A 29 -2.51 -7.14 -0.85
N LYS A 30 -2.22 -8.42 -0.60
CA LYS A 30 -2.46 -9.55 -1.52
C LYS A 30 -3.92 -9.71 -1.94
N SER A 31 -4.88 -9.30 -1.10
CA SER A 31 -6.31 -9.45 -1.39
C SER A 31 -6.80 -8.59 -2.56
N PHE A 32 -6.02 -7.59 -2.98
CA PHE A 32 -6.30 -6.71 -4.11
C PHE A 32 -5.28 -6.88 -5.26
N GLY A 33 -4.53 -7.99 -5.28
CA GLY A 33 -3.56 -8.30 -6.33
C GLY A 33 -2.22 -7.56 -6.22
N HIS A 34 -1.96 -6.90 -5.09
CA HIS A 34 -0.68 -6.22 -4.82
C HIS A 34 0.17 -7.05 -3.85
N THR A 35 1.44 -7.27 -4.18
CA THR A 35 2.41 -7.81 -3.23
C THR A 35 2.67 -6.76 -2.16
N ALA A 36 2.43 -7.12 -0.89
CA ALA A 36 2.74 -6.24 0.22
C ALA A 36 4.25 -5.92 0.22
N PRO A 37 4.67 -4.70 0.59
CA PRO A 37 6.10 -4.38 0.67
C PRO A 37 6.90 -5.31 1.58
N SER A 38 6.28 -5.87 2.63
CA SER A 38 6.88 -6.87 3.52
C SER A 38 7.20 -8.20 2.85
N ASP A 39 6.51 -8.51 1.75
CA ASP A 39 6.60 -9.79 1.06
C ASP A 39 7.56 -9.73 -0.13
N LYS A 40 8.21 -8.57 -0.35
CA LYS A 40 9.27 -8.39 -1.35
C LYS A 40 10.64 -8.73 -0.78
N LEU A 41 11.52 -9.25 -1.64
CA LEU A 41 12.90 -9.59 -1.32
C LEU A 41 13.84 -8.47 -1.76
N ASN A 42 14.87 -8.17 -0.95
CA ASN A 42 15.97 -7.28 -1.35
C ASN A 42 17.06 -8.11 -2.03
N ILE A 43 17.35 -7.84 -3.29
CA ILE A 43 18.27 -8.67 -4.09
C ILE A 43 19.41 -7.80 -4.63
N ALA A 44 20.64 -8.22 -4.37
CA ALA A 44 21.84 -7.60 -4.92
C ALA A 44 22.58 -8.57 -5.85
N GLY A 45 22.91 -8.10 -7.05
CA GLY A 45 23.75 -8.83 -8.00
C GLY A 45 25.18 -8.30 -8.03
N VAL A 46 26.16 -9.14 -7.73
CA VAL A 46 27.59 -8.80 -7.87
C VAL A 46 28.18 -9.67 -8.98
N GLY A 47 28.78 -9.06 -10.01
CA GLY A 47 29.45 -9.80 -11.08
C GLY A 47 28.51 -10.67 -11.95
N VAL A 48 27.35 -10.14 -12.32
CA VAL A 48 26.26 -10.89 -13.00
C VAL A 48 26.33 -10.81 -14.52
N GLY A 49 27.22 -11.62 -15.10
CA GLY A 49 27.26 -11.95 -16.54
C GLY A 49 26.56 -13.27 -16.88
N GLY A 50 26.29 -13.53 -18.15
CA GLY A 50 25.71 -14.80 -18.62
C GLY A 50 24.34 -15.12 -18.00
N MET A 51 24.18 -16.31 -17.42
CA MET A 51 22.91 -16.76 -16.83
C MET A 51 22.43 -15.89 -15.66
N GLY A 52 23.35 -15.31 -14.88
CA GLY A 52 23.00 -14.43 -13.76
C GLY A 52 22.20 -13.20 -14.19
N ARG A 53 22.44 -12.70 -15.41
CA ARG A 53 21.69 -11.57 -15.97
C ARG A 53 20.23 -11.92 -16.25
N ASN A 54 19.95 -13.11 -16.77
CA ASN A 54 18.57 -13.55 -17.02
C ASN A 54 17.84 -13.85 -15.70
N ASN A 55 18.54 -14.42 -14.72
CA ASN A 55 17.97 -14.67 -13.40
C ASN A 55 17.56 -13.37 -12.71
N LEU A 56 18.42 -12.34 -12.72
CA LEU A 56 18.06 -11.04 -12.16
C LEU A 56 16.93 -10.33 -12.92
N ARG A 57 16.85 -10.50 -14.25
CA ARG A 57 15.71 -9.97 -15.02
C ARG A 57 14.39 -10.58 -14.58
N ASN A 58 14.37 -11.87 -14.26
CA ASN A 58 13.19 -12.56 -13.74
C ASN A 58 12.82 -12.13 -12.31
N MET A 59 13.71 -11.44 -11.61
CA MET A 59 13.48 -10.91 -10.25
C MET A 59 13.19 -9.40 -10.25
N SER A 60 12.94 -8.79 -11.42
CA SER A 60 12.73 -7.33 -11.55
C SER A 60 11.49 -6.77 -10.82
N ALA A 61 10.56 -7.63 -10.40
CA ALA A 61 9.41 -7.23 -9.61
C ALA A 61 9.71 -7.06 -8.11
N GLU A 62 10.90 -7.49 -7.67
CA GLU A 62 11.40 -7.37 -6.29
C GLU A 62 12.04 -5.99 -6.05
N ASN A 63 12.47 -5.72 -4.81
CA ASN A 63 12.87 -4.38 -4.35
C ASN A 63 14.33 -4.03 -4.69
#